data_AF-A0A7W1NJQ0-F1
#
_entry.id   AF-A0A7W1NJQ0-F1
#
_cell.length_a   1.000
_cell.length_b   1.000
_cell.length_c   1.000
_cell.angle_alpha   90.00
_cell.angle_beta   90.00
_cell.angle_gamma   90.00
#
_symmetry.space_group_name_H-M   'P 1'
#
loop_
_entity.id
_entity.type
_entity.pdbx_description
1 polymer ?
#
loop_
_entity_poly.entity_id
_entity_poly.type
_entity_poly.pdbx_seq_one_letter_code
_entity_poly.pdbx_strand_id
1 'polypeptide(L)'
;MLTLFEVVDSAQDSNASFGYHDYKHVRDDGTVVTLGFNQHEPDRYISISVRVGGVATSWMHINNCEIIRMLDAHKKQLEILFDYSPRLRCFIDLNGPIIVTMSQPD
;
A
#
# COMPACT_ATOMS: atom_id res chain seq x y z
N MET A 1 -6.32 2.41 19.35
CA MET A 1 -5.48 1.81 18.30
C MET A 1 -6.33 1.74 17.05
N LEU A 2 -6.03 2.54 16.02
CA LEU A 2 -6.78 2.59 14.76
C LEU A 2 -6.18 1.56 13.80
N THR A 3 -6.81 0.39 13.71
CA THR A 3 -6.36 -0.70 12.85
C THR A 3 -7.01 -0.55 11.47
N LEU A 4 -6.31 0.09 10.53
CA LEU A 4 -6.75 0.22 9.12
C LEU A 4 -6.70 -1.12 8.36
N PHE A 5 -5.80 -1.99 8.78
CA PHE A 5 -5.44 -3.22 8.13
C PHE A 5 -5.44 -4.36 9.12
N GLU A 6 -5.79 -5.56 8.64
CA GLU A 6 -5.33 -6.77 9.29
C GLU A 6 -3.87 -6.96 8.87
N VAL A 7 -2.97 -7.03 9.85
CA VAL A 7 -1.59 -7.46 9.59
C VAL A 7 -1.70 -8.85 9.00
N VAL A 8 -1.20 -9.03 7.79
CA VAL A 8 -1.05 -10.37 7.26
C VAL A 8 0.13 -10.95 8.01
N ASP A 9 -0.10 -11.94 8.85
CA ASP A 9 0.96 -12.85 9.27
C ASP A 9 1.43 -13.62 8.02
N SER A 10 2.16 -12.94 7.14
CA SER A 10 2.84 -13.55 6.01
C SER A 10 4.05 -14.25 6.59
N ALA A 11 3.91 -15.55 6.87
CA ALA A 11 5.02 -16.45 7.24
C ALA A 11 5.99 -15.84 8.25
N GLN A 12 5.67 -16.00 9.54
CA GLN A 12 6.53 -15.70 10.69
C GLN A 12 8.03 -15.90 10.36
N ASP A 13 8.80 -14.85 10.62
CA ASP A 13 10.26 -14.76 10.80
C ASP A 13 11.19 -14.44 9.61
N SER A 14 10.88 -14.72 8.34
CA SER A 14 11.87 -14.44 7.28
C SER A 14 11.82 -13.01 6.73
N ASN A 15 10.65 -12.44 6.43
CA ASN A 15 10.53 -11.15 5.72
C ASN A 15 10.49 -9.91 6.64
N ALA A 16 9.95 -10.02 7.85
CA ALA A 16 9.96 -8.92 8.82
C ALA A 16 11.39 -8.55 9.25
N SER A 17 12.29 -9.53 9.26
CA SER A 17 13.73 -9.38 9.48
C SER A 17 14.42 -8.53 8.40
N PHE A 18 13.79 -8.37 7.22
CA PHE A 18 14.20 -7.49 6.12
C PHE A 18 13.35 -6.21 6.04
N GLY A 19 12.67 -5.83 7.13
CA GLY A 19 11.91 -4.57 7.18
C GLY A 19 10.72 -4.52 6.22
N TYR A 20 10.28 -5.69 5.73
CA TYR A 20 9.11 -5.82 4.86
C TYR A 20 7.85 -6.11 5.67
N HIS A 21 6.80 -5.36 5.42
CA HIS A 21 5.52 -5.48 6.11
C HIS A 21 4.36 -5.53 5.12
N ASP A 22 3.57 -6.61 5.19
CA ASP A 22 2.37 -6.78 4.40
C ASP A 22 1.09 -6.51 5.20
N TYR A 23 0.19 -5.77 4.56
CA TYR A 23 -1.09 -5.37 5.11
C TYR A 23 -2.19 -5.74 4.13
N LYS A 24 -3.28 -6.33 4.64
CA LYS A 24 -4.40 -6.74 3.81
C LYS A 24 -5.67 -6.04 4.24
N HIS A 25 -6.43 -5.63 3.23
CA HIS A 25 -7.80 -5.15 3.37
C HIS A 25 -8.71 -5.95 2.44
N VAL A 26 -9.78 -6.50 2.99
CA VAL A 26 -10.82 -7.23 2.25
C VAL A 26 -12.05 -6.35 2.20
N ARG A 27 -12.56 -6.10 1.00
CA ARG A 27 -13.82 -5.39 0.77
C ARG A 27 -15.00 -6.36 0.84
N ASP A 28 -16.19 -5.80 1.08
CA ASP A 28 -17.43 -6.57 1.10
C ASP A 28 -17.76 -7.22 -0.25
N ASP A 29 -17.24 -6.68 -1.36
CA ASP A 29 -17.37 -7.25 -2.70
C ASP A 29 -16.39 -8.41 -2.99
N GLY A 30 -15.56 -8.79 -2.01
CA GLY A 30 -14.56 -9.85 -2.14
C GLY A 30 -13.24 -9.40 -2.79
N THR A 31 -13.09 -8.12 -3.12
CA THR A 31 -11.81 -7.55 -3.56
C THR A 31 -10.82 -7.55 -2.40
N VAL A 32 -9.63 -8.07 -2.63
CA VAL A 32 -8.53 -8.08 -1.68
C VAL A 32 -7.46 -7.10 -2.15
N VAL A 33 -7.14 -6.12 -1.31
CA VAL A 33 -6.03 -5.19 -1.52
C VAL A 33 -4.92 -5.53 -0.53
N THR A 34 -3.73 -5.81 -1.05
CA THR A 34 -2.53 -5.99 -0.24
C THR A 34 -1.57 -4.84 -0.47
N LEU A 35 -1.12 -4.20 0.61
CA LEU A 35 -0.05 -3.21 0.61
C LEU A 35 1.18 -3.83 1.27
N GLY A 36 2.30 -3.86 0.56
CA GLY A 36 3.58 -4.29 1.09
C GLY A 36 4.53 -3.10 1.18
N PHE A 37 5.20 -2.93 2.30
CA PHE A 37 6.13 -1.82 2.54
C PHE A 37 7.50 -2.36 2.87
N ASN A 38 8.52 -1.90 2.17
CA ASN A 38 9.91 -2.08 2.58
C ASN A 38 10.47 -0.76 3.07
N GLN A 39 10.92 -0.73 4.33
CA GLN A 39 11.51 0.46 4.95
C GLN A 39 13.04 0.49 4.91
N HIS A 40 13.71 -0.54 4.39
CA HIS A 40 15.16 -0.59 4.33
C HIS A 40 15.72 0.10 3.09
N GLU A 41 16.80 0.84 3.32
CA GLU A 41 17.67 1.39 2.28
C GLU A 41 18.52 0.26 1.66
N PRO A 42 18.89 0.36 0.36
CA PRO A 42 18.59 1.47 -0.56
C PRO A 42 17.19 1.40 -1.20
N ASP A 43 16.46 0.30 -0.99
CA ASP A 43 15.26 -0.04 -1.76
C ASP A 43 13.99 0.19 -0.94
N ARG A 44 13.77 1.43 -0.48
CA ARG A 44 12.49 1.80 0.15
C ARG A 44 11.40 1.81 -0.90
N TYR A 45 10.44 0.89 -0.79
CA TYR A 45 9.38 0.74 -1.78
C TYR A 45 8.02 0.43 -1.16
N ILE A 46 6.98 0.66 -1.96
CA ILE A 46 5.65 0.09 -1.75
C ILE A 46 5.29 -0.86 -2.89
N SER A 47 4.71 -2.00 -2.55
CA SER A 47 3.97 -2.85 -3.47
C SER A 47 2.47 -2.77 -3.18
N ILE A 48 1.66 -2.69 -4.22
CA ILE A 48 0.19 -2.74 -4.12
C ILE A 48 -0.28 -3.86 -5.02
N SER A 49 -1.07 -4.78 -4.47
CA SER A 49 -1.71 -5.83 -5.26
C SER A 49 -3.21 -5.83 -5.03
N VAL A 50 -3.96 -6.02 -6.11
CA VAL A 50 -5.42 -6.13 -6.08
C VAL A 50 -5.78 -7.50 -6.63
N ARG A 51 -6.61 -8.23 -5.88
CA ARG A 51 -7.15 -9.53 -6.30
C ARG A 51 -8.67 -9.50 -6.23
N VAL A 52 -9.32 -10.10 -7.22
CA VAL A 52 -10.78 -10.29 -7.25
C VAL A 52 -11.05 -11.77 -7.50
N GLY A 53 -11.85 -12.41 -6.66
CA GLY A 53 -12.10 -13.86 -6.75
C GLY A 53 -10.83 -14.71 -6.61
N GLY A 54 -9.83 -14.23 -5.86
CA GLY A 54 -8.54 -14.91 -5.67
C GLY A 54 -7.53 -14.72 -6.81
N VAL A 55 -7.91 -14.11 -7.92
CA VAL A 55 -7.03 -13.85 -9.08
C VAL A 55 -6.43 -12.46 -8.96
N ALA A 56 -5.11 -12.32 -9.15
CA ALA A 56 -4.45 -11.02 -9.22
C ALA A 56 -4.89 -10.27 -10.48
N THR A 57 -5.52 -9.11 -10.28
CA THR A 57 -6.03 -8.26 -11.37
C THR A 57 -5.13 -7.06 -11.61
N SER A 58 -4.38 -6.62 -10.61
CA SER A 58 -3.43 -5.50 -10.75
C SER A 58 -2.29 -5.64 -9.75
N TRP A 59 -1.10 -5.24 -10.18
CA TRP A 59 0.11 -5.18 -9.35
C TRP A 59 0.86 -3.90 -9.67
N MET A 60 1.35 -3.23 -8.62
CA MET A 60 2.15 -2.02 -8.71
C MET A 60 3.30 -2.14 -7.71
N HIS A 61 4.47 -1.66 -8.11
CA HIS A 61 5.67 -1.60 -7.27
C HIS A 61 6.35 -0.26 -7.55
N ILE A 62 6.56 0.55 -6.51
CA ILE A 62 7.12 1.90 -6.63
C ILE A 62 8.21 2.07 -5.59
N ASN A 63 9.40 2.46 -6.06
CA ASN A 63 10.59 2.71 -5.25
C ASN A 63 10.63 4.15 -4.75
N ASN A 64 11.66 4.46 -3.96
CA ASN A 64 11.93 5.78 -3.41
C ASN A 64 10.77 6.34 -2.59
N CYS A 65 10.10 5.46 -1.84
CA CYS A 65 9.03 5.87 -0.93
C CYS A 65 9.62 6.71 0.22
N GLU A 66 9.22 7.98 0.28
CA GLU A 66 9.76 8.92 1.25
C GLU A 66 8.82 9.07 2.45
N ILE A 67 7.53 9.24 2.19
CA ILE A 67 6.52 9.53 3.21
C ILE A 67 5.25 8.75 2.92
N ILE A 68 4.68 8.13 3.96
CA ILE A 68 3.33 7.55 3.95
C ILE A 68 2.51 8.27 5.01
N ARG A 69 1.32 8.75 4.64
CA ARG A 69 0.42 9.48 5.53
C ARG A 69 -0.98 8.91 5.45
N MET A 70 -1.65 8.93 6.60
CA MET A 70 -3.08 8.69 6.66
C MET A 70 -3.81 10.00 6.41
N LEU A 71 -4.65 10.05 5.37
CA LEU A 71 -5.48 11.21 5.08
C LEU A 71 -6.80 11.15 5.85
N ASP A 72 -7.44 9.98 5.83
CA ASP A 72 -8.72 9.74 6.51
C ASP A 72 -8.80 8.29 6.98
N ALA A 73 -8.74 8.08 8.30
CA ALA A 73 -8.78 6.76 8.92
C ALA A 73 -10.14 6.05 8.71
N HIS A 74 -11.23 6.82 8.73
CA HIS A 74 -12.58 6.28 8.63
C HIS A 74 -12.88 5.84 7.20
N LYS A 75 -12.39 6.60 6.22
CA LYS A 75 -12.51 6.25 4.80
C LYS A 75 -11.45 5.27 4.32
N LYS A 76 -10.44 5.00 5.16
CA LYS A 76 -9.29 4.15 4.83
C LYS A 76 -8.47 4.69 3.65
N GLN A 77 -8.14 5.97 3.72
CA GLN A 77 -7.41 6.70 2.69
C GLN A 77 -5.97 7.03 3.11
N LEU A 78 -5.03 6.79 2.19
CA LEU A 78 -3.60 7.05 2.37
C LEU A 78 -3.06 7.95 1.26
N GLU A 79 -2.05 8.74 1.60
CA GLU A 79 -1.16 9.43 0.68
C GLU A 79 0.25 8.86 0.81
N ILE A 80 0.92 8.68 -0.32
CA ILE A 80 2.32 8.28 -0.37
C ILE A 80 3.05 9.25 -1.28
N LEU A 81 4.17 9.78 -0.80
CA LEU A 81 5.07 10.65 -1.54
C LEU A 81 6.36 9.92 -1.87
N PHE A 82 6.79 10.09 -3.11
CA PHE A 82 8.01 9.46 -3.63
C PHE A 82 9.04 10.52 -3.99
N ASP A 83 10.29 10.23 -3.69
CA ASP A 83 11.43 11.08 -4.02
C ASP A 83 11.87 10.84 -5.48
N TYR A 84 11.15 11.48 -6.39
CA TYR A 84 11.44 11.53 -7.82
C TYR A 84 11.50 13.00 -8.28
N SER A 85 12.07 13.23 -9.47
CA SER A 85 12.01 14.53 -10.15
C SER A 85 11.37 14.36 -11.53
N PRO A 86 10.13 14.86 -11.76
CA PRO A 86 9.26 15.55 -10.79
C PRO A 86 8.74 14.61 -9.70
N ARG A 87 8.40 15.18 -8.54
CA ARG A 87 7.89 14.40 -7.40
C ARG A 87 6.61 13.68 -7.78
N LEU A 88 6.41 12.47 -7.28
CA LEU A 88 5.20 11.70 -7.50
C LEU A 88 4.44 11.50 -6.19
N ARG A 89 3.11 11.45 -6.31
CA ARG A 89 2.17 11.21 -5.24
C ARG A 89 1.24 10.06 -5.63
N CYS A 90 1.09 9.09 -4.73
CA CYS A 90 0.08 8.02 -4.82
C CYS A 90 -1.00 8.28 -3.77
N PHE A 91 -2.25 8.28 -4.20
CA PHE A 91 -3.41 8.20 -3.31
C PHE A 91 -3.98 6.79 -3.34
N ILE A 92 -4.25 6.25 -2.16
CA ILE A 92 -4.89 4.95 -1.98
C ILE A 92 -6.22 5.14 -1.28
N ASP A 93 -7.30 4.67 -1.89
CA ASP A 93 -8.62 4.59 -1.28
C ASP A 93 -9.07 3.11 -1.22
N LEU A 94 -9.01 2.54 -0.02
CA LEU A 94 -9.28 1.12 0.17
C LEU A 94 -10.76 0.76 0.07
N ASN A 95 -11.67 1.72 0.06
CA ASN A 95 -13.11 1.48 -0.12
C ASN A 95 -13.65 2.12 -1.40
N GLY A 96 -12.88 3.02 -2.03
CA GLY A 96 -13.27 3.72 -3.23
C GLY A 96 -13.32 2.85 -4.48
N PRO A 97 -14.08 3.26 -5.51
CA PRO A 97 -14.15 2.56 -6.80
C PRO A 97 -12.81 2.59 -7.54
N ILE A 98 -12.00 3.62 -7.28
CA ILE A 98 -10.62 3.73 -7.77
C ILE A 98 -9.71 3.50 -6.56
N ILE A 99 -8.94 2.41 -6.59
CA ILE A 99 -8.10 2.01 -5.45
C ILE A 99 -6.84 2.86 -5.38
N VAL A 100 -6.22 3.12 -6.53
CA VAL A 100 -4.94 3.80 -6.63
C VAL A 100 -5.03 4.91 -7.68
N THR A 101 -4.55 6.10 -7.35
CA THR A 101 -4.36 7.20 -8.30
C THR A 101 -2.96 7.77 -8.15
N MET A 102 -2.28 7.96 -9.27
CA MET A 102 -0.95 8.59 -9.33
C MET A 102 -1.07 10.00 -9.91
N SER A 103 -0.41 10.96 -9.28
CA SER A 103 -0.37 12.35 -9.74
C SER A 103 0.94 13.02 -9.35
N GLN A 104 1.24 14.18 -9.93
CA GLN A 104 2.22 15.09 -9.34
C GLN A 104 1.55 15.79 -8.13
N PRO A 105 2.28 16.01 -7.03
CA PRO A 105 1.80 16.89 -5.97
C PRO A 105 1.74 18.33 -6.50
N ASP A 106 0.73 19.07 -6.04
CA ASP A 106 0.53 20.48 -6.37
C ASP A 106 1.66 21.38 -5.83
#